data_AF-A0A950QS59-F1
#
_entry.id   AF-A0A950QS59-F1
#
_cell.length_a   1.000
_cell.length_b   1.000
_cell.length_c   1.000
_cell.angle_alpha   90.00
_cell.angle_beta   90.00
_cell.angle_gamma   90.00
#
_symmetry.space_group_name_H-M   'P 1'
#
loop_
_entity.id
_entity.type
_entity.pdbx_description
1 polymer ?
#
loop_
_entity_poly.entity_id
_entity_poly.type
_entity_poly.pdbx_seq_one_letter_code
_entity_poly.pdbx_strand_id
1 'polypeptide(L)'
;MSMQATSLTLLRWVLGVVVIWQSVQFIISTNSAHAISRMGLPHVTIPILGGAEIFAAVLFLLPKFSRLGGYLLLFVFAFAIVLHVLHREFGVGPLVVYAAAAFACASSKA
;
A
#
# COMPACT_ATOMS: atom_id res chain seq x y z
N MET A 1 17.31 -15.47 16.12
CA MET A 1 16.97 -14.11 15.65
C MET A 1 16.82 -13.21 16.87
N SER A 2 17.31 -11.97 16.81
CA SER A 2 17.05 -10.97 17.86
C SER A 2 15.56 -10.62 17.88
N MET A 3 15.03 -10.19 19.04
CA MET A 3 13.62 -9.77 19.15
C MET A 3 13.24 -8.70 18.11
N GLN A 4 14.17 -7.80 17.79
CA GLN A 4 14.01 -6.76 16.76
C GLN A 4 13.83 -7.34 15.35
N ALA A 5 14.62 -8.35 14.97
CA ALA A 5 14.49 -9.00 13.67
C ALA A 5 13.16 -9.75 13.53
N THR A 6 12.72 -10.40 14.61
CA THR A 6 11.41 -11.08 14.65
C THR A 6 10.26 -10.08 14.55
N SER A 7 10.30 -8.97 15.29
CA SER A 7 9.24 -7.96 15.26
C SER A 7 9.11 -7.29 13.88
N LEU A 8 10.23 -6.99 13.22
CA LEU A 8 10.21 -6.43 11.87
C LEU A 8 9.76 -7.43 10.81
N THR A 9 10.09 -8.71 10.98
CA THR A 9 9.60 -9.78 10.10
C THR A 9 8.09 -9.94 10.24
N LEU A 10 7.57 -9.96 11.48
CA LEU A 10 6.14 -10.01 11.75
C LEU A 10 5.42 -8.79 11.16
N LEU A 11 5.95 -7.59 11.41
CA LEU A 11 5.39 -6.33 10.89
C LEU A 11 5.33 -6.35 9.36
N ARG A 12 6.39 -6.81 8.70
CA ARG A 12 6.47 -6.92 7.24
C ARG A 12 5.39 -7.84 6.69
N TRP A 13 5.21 -9.02 7.31
CA TRP A 13 4.19 -9.98 6.89
C TRP A 13 2.78 -9.45 7.10
N VAL A 14 2.47 -8.92 8.29
CA VAL A 14 1.16 -8.36 8.61
C VAL A 14 0.83 -7.21 7.65
N LEU A 15 1.75 -6.26 7.50
CA LEU A 15 1.57 -5.13 6.61
C LEU A 15 1.34 -5.57 5.16
N GLY A 16 2.20 -6.43 4.63
CA GLY A 16 2.08 -6.89 3.24
C GLY A 16 0.76 -7.60 2.96
N VAL A 17 0.31 -8.47 3.88
CA VAL A 17 -0.98 -9.17 3.74
C VAL A 17 -2.17 -8.21 3.83
N VAL A 18 -2.16 -7.28 4.80
CA VAL A 18 -3.22 -6.28 4.96
C VAL A 18 -3.33 -5.39 3.72
N VAL A 19 -2.20 -4.96 3.17
CA VAL A 19 -2.18 -4.13 1.95
C VAL A 19 -2.72 -4.90 0.76
N ILE A 20 -2.27 -6.14 0.52
CA ILE A 20 -2.81 -6.98 -0.57
C ILE A 20 -4.33 -7.12 -0.43
N TRP A 21 -4.82 -7.40 0.77
CA TRP A 21 -6.26 -7.53 1.04
C TRP A 21 -7.01 -6.24 0.73
N GLN A 22 -6.53 -5.09 1.21
CA GLN A 22 -7.17 -3.80 0.97
C GLN A 22 -7.14 -3.40 -0.51
N SER A 23 -6.05 -3.67 -1.21
CA SER A 23 -5.94 -3.37 -2.63
C SER A 23 -6.87 -4.23 -3.48
N VAL A 24 -7.08 -5.51 -3.11
CA VAL A 24 -8.12 -6.35 -3.73
C VAL A 24 -9.50 -5.77 -3.48
N GLN A 25 -9.83 -5.37 -2.24
CA GLN A 25 -11.10 -4.73 -1.90
C GLN A 25 -11.32 -3.42 -2.67
N PHE A 26 -10.27 -2.62 -2.85
CA PHE A 26 -10.30 -1.38 -3.63
C PHE A 26 -10.63 -1.63 -5.10
N ILE A 27 -10.04 -2.69 -5.70
CA ILE A 27 -10.28 -3.06 -7.10
C ILE A 27 -11.74 -3.49 -7.33
N ILE A 28 -12.32 -4.27 -6.42
CA ILE A 28 -13.68 -4.80 -6.57
C ILE A 28 -14.79 -3.84 -6.09
N SER A 29 -14.41 -2.76 -5.40
CA SER A 29 -15.38 -1.81 -4.83
C SER A 29 -16.06 -0.97 -5.90
N THR A 30 -17.39 -1.02 -5.95
CA THR A 30 -18.24 -0.17 -6.78
C THR A 30 -18.15 1.31 -6.39
N ASN A 31 -17.86 1.59 -5.11
CA ASN A 31 -17.74 2.95 -4.59
C ASN A 31 -16.53 3.68 -5.22
N SER A 32 -15.40 2.96 -5.37
CA SER A 32 -14.21 3.46 -6.05
C SER A 32 -14.50 3.82 -7.52
N ALA A 33 -15.27 2.98 -8.22
CA ALA A 33 -15.66 3.23 -9.61
C ALA A 33 -16.50 4.51 -9.77
N HIS A 34 -17.40 4.78 -8.82
CA HIS A 34 -18.21 6.00 -8.81
C HIS A 34 -17.40 7.24 -8.42
N ALA A 35 -16.39 7.10 -7.57
CA ALA A 35 -15.53 8.21 -7.17
C ALA A 35 -14.63 8.68 -8.33
N ILE A 36 -14.01 7.74 -9.05
CA ILE A 36 -13.12 8.04 -10.18
C ILE A 36 -13.88 8.67 -11.36
N SER A 37 -15.12 8.24 -11.64
CA SER A 37 -15.92 8.82 -12.72
C SER A 37 -16.28 10.29 -12.46
N ARG A 38 -16.47 10.71 -11.20
CA ARG A 38 -16.70 12.13 -10.85
C ARG A 38 -15.48 13.02 -11.07
N MET A 39 -14.27 12.48 -11.07
CA MET A 39 -13.03 13.23 -11.33
C MET A 39 -12.64 13.26 -12.81
N GLY A 40 -13.43 12.66 -13.70
CA GLY A 40 -13.09 12.54 -15.12
C GLY A 40 -11.88 11.63 -15.39
N LEU A 41 -11.46 10.85 -14.39
CA LEU A 41 -10.38 9.89 -14.53
C LEU A 41 -10.88 8.62 -15.23
N PRO A 42 -10.05 7.99 -16.07
CA PRO A 42 -10.47 6.80 -16.80
C PRO A 42 -10.63 5.62 -15.84
N HIS A 43 -11.58 4.72 -16.12
CA HIS A 43 -11.85 3.55 -15.27
C HIS A 43 -10.65 2.60 -15.09
N VAL A 44 -9.63 2.69 -15.95
CA VAL A 44 -8.38 1.93 -15.81
C VAL A 44 -7.53 2.35 -14.61
N THR A 45 -7.79 3.51 -14.00
CA THR A 45 -7.02 4.00 -12.84
C THR A 45 -7.16 3.07 -11.63
N ILE A 46 -8.34 2.47 -11.40
CA ILE A 46 -8.57 1.53 -10.28
C ILE A 46 -7.68 0.28 -10.39
N PRO A 47 -7.76 -0.51 -11.48
CA PRO A 47 -6.95 -1.72 -11.59
C PRO A 47 -5.45 -1.43 -11.68
N ILE A 48 -5.04 -0.30 -12.27
CA ILE A 48 -3.62 0.09 -12.30
C ILE A 48 -3.12 0.41 -10.88
N LEU A 49 -3.85 1.23 -10.14
CA LEU A 49 -3.45 1.63 -8.79
C LEU A 49 -3.45 0.43 -7.85
N GLY A 50 -4.59 -0.27 -7.75
CA GLY A 50 -4.72 -1.48 -6.92
C GLY A 50 -3.72 -2.56 -7.31
N GLY A 51 -3.47 -2.77 -8.60
CA GLY A 51 -2.48 -3.71 -9.11
C GLY A 51 -1.05 -3.32 -8.73
N ALA A 52 -0.71 -2.03 -8.80
CA ALA A 52 0.60 -1.52 -8.37
C ALA A 52 0.82 -1.73 -6.86
N GLU A 53 -0.20 -1.52 -6.03
CA GLU A 53 -0.12 -1.79 -4.59
C GLU A 53 0.12 -3.28 -4.32
N ILE A 54 -0.64 -4.17 -4.98
CA ILE A 54 -0.48 -5.63 -4.84
C ILE A 54 0.92 -6.06 -5.25
N PHE A 55 1.40 -5.59 -6.40
CA PHE A 55 2.73 -5.91 -6.89
C PHE A 55 3.83 -5.45 -5.93
N ALA A 56 3.74 -4.20 -5.44
CA ALA A 56 4.68 -3.66 -4.46
C ALA A 56 4.63 -4.44 -3.13
N ALA A 57 3.44 -4.81 -2.66
CA ALA A 57 3.26 -5.61 -1.45
C ALA A 57 3.82 -7.03 -1.61
N VAL A 58 3.64 -7.67 -2.77
CA VAL A 58 4.27 -8.98 -3.05
C VAL A 58 5.80 -8.86 -3.03
N LEU A 59 6.38 -7.85 -3.69
CA LEU A 59 7.82 -7.60 -3.61
C LEU A 59 8.29 -7.33 -2.17
N PHE A 60 7.48 -6.62 -1.38
CA PHE A 60 7.76 -6.34 0.02
C PHE A 60 7.77 -7.61 0.90
N LEU A 61 6.90 -8.58 0.58
CA LEU A 61 6.86 -9.90 1.24
C LEU A 61 8.01 -10.82 0.83
N LEU A 62 8.67 -10.59 -0.30
CA LEU A 62 9.86 -11.36 -0.71
C LEU A 62 11.10 -10.82 0.00
N PRO A 63 11.84 -11.62 0.80
CA PRO A 63 12.99 -11.14 1.56
C PRO A 63 14.05 -10.41 0.70
N LYS A 64 14.34 -10.95 -0.49
CA LYS A 64 15.29 -10.40 -1.46
C LYS A 64 14.89 -9.03 -2.01
N PHE A 65 13.59 -8.75 -2.10
CA PHE A 65 13.04 -7.51 -2.68
C PHE A 65 12.36 -6.62 -1.64
N SER A 66 12.41 -6.99 -0.37
CA SER A 66 11.70 -6.32 0.73
C SER A 66 11.94 -4.81 0.76
N ARG A 67 13.18 -4.36 0.60
CA ARG A 67 13.52 -2.93 0.57
C ARG A 67 12.92 -2.22 -0.66
N LEU A 68 13.01 -2.82 -1.84
CA LEU A 68 12.42 -2.25 -3.07
C LEU A 68 10.90 -2.18 -2.96
N GLY A 69 10.26 -3.28 -2.54
CA GLY A 69 8.81 -3.33 -2.32
C GLY A 69 8.34 -2.29 -1.29
N GLY A 70 9.11 -2.07 -0.23
CA GLY A 70 8.80 -1.05 0.78
C GLY A 70 8.82 0.37 0.21
N TYR A 71 9.82 0.73 -0.59
CA TYR A 71 9.86 2.04 -1.24
C TYR A 71 8.78 2.20 -2.32
N LEU A 72 8.46 1.14 -3.06
CA LEU A 72 7.33 1.15 -3.99
C LEU A 72 6.00 1.35 -3.26
N LEU A 73 5.79 0.67 -2.13
CA LEU A 73 4.61 0.88 -1.28
C LEU A 73 4.53 2.32 -0.78
N LEU A 74 5.64 2.93 -0.35
CA LEU A 74 5.66 4.35 0.05
C LEU A 74 5.20 5.28 -1.07
N PHE A 75 5.71 5.07 -2.30
CA PHE A 75 5.31 5.86 -3.46
C PHE A 75 3.81 5.69 -3.77
N VAL A 76 3.34 4.45 -3.75
CA VAL A 76 1.95 4.09 -4.03
C VAL A 76 1.00 4.65 -2.97
N PHE A 77 1.34 4.55 -1.68
CA PHE A 77 0.56 5.14 -0.60
C PHE A 77 0.51 6.66 -0.68
N ALA A 78 1.62 7.32 -1.04
CA ALA A 78 1.62 8.77 -1.24
C ALA A 78 0.65 9.17 -2.35
N PHE A 79 0.67 8.45 -3.48
CA PHE A 79 -0.27 8.68 -4.57
C PHE A 79 -1.73 8.38 -4.16
N ALA A 80 -1.97 7.29 -3.44
CA ALA A 80 -3.29 6.95 -2.92
C ALA A 80 -3.82 8.01 -1.94
N ILE A 81 -2.98 8.56 -1.06
CA ILE A 81 -3.36 9.66 -0.14
C ILE A 81 -3.78 10.89 -0.95
N VAL A 82 -3.01 11.27 -1.97
CA VAL A 82 -3.36 12.41 -2.84
C VAL A 82 -4.72 12.20 -3.48
N LEU A 83 -4.99 10.99 -4.00
CA LEU A 83 -6.30 10.67 -4.55
C LEU A 83 -7.40 10.76 -3.49
N HIS A 84 -7.24 10.16 -2.31
CA HIS A 84 -8.24 10.23 -1.25
C HIS A 84 -8.57 11.68 -0.86
N VAL A 85 -7.56 12.55 -0.73
CA VAL A 85 -7.75 13.97 -0.45
C VAL A 85 -8.50 14.68 -1.58
N LEU A 86 -8.18 14.39 -2.84
CA LEU A 86 -8.89 14.93 -4.01
C LEU A 86 -10.37 14.47 -4.05
N HIS A 87 -10.66 13.24 -3.60
CA HIS A 87 -12.02 12.74 -3.42
C HIS A 87 -12.75 13.31 -2.19
N ARG A 88 -12.09 14.16 -1.38
CA ARG A 88 -12.58 14.66 -0.07
C ARG A 88 -12.76 13.56 0.99
N GLU A 89 -12.09 12.43 0.81
CA GLU A 89 -12.04 11.34 1.76
C GLU A 89 -10.79 11.48 2.65
N PHE A 90 -10.94 12.16 3.79
CA PHE A 90 -9.81 12.41 4.70
C PHE A 90 -9.43 11.23 5.59
N GLY A 91 -10.07 10.06 5.39
CA GLY A 91 -9.82 8.82 6.12
C GLY A 91 -8.49 8.14 5.81
N VAL A 92 -7.41 8.91 5.61
CA VAL A 92 -6.09 8.42 5.17
C VAL A 92 -5.17 7.97 6.31
N GLY A 93 -5.62 8.05 7.56
CA GLY A 93 -4.85 7.66 8.75
C GLY A 93 -4.20 6.26 8.65
N PRO A 94 -4.93 5.21 8.22
CA PRO A 94 -4.34 3.89 8.02
C PRO A 94 -3.18 3.89 7.02
N LEU A 95 -3.29 4.61 5.89
CA LEU A 95 -2.23 4.69 4.87
C LEU A 95 -0.95 5.31 5.44
N VAL A 96 -1.09 6.33 6.31
CA VAL A 96 0.07 6.96 6.97
C VAL A 96 0.76 5.98 7.92
N VAL A 97 -0.01 5.19 8.68
CA VAL A 97 0.53 4.14 9.57
C VAL A 97 1.21 3.04 8.75
N TYR A 98 0.60 2.61 7.64
CA TYR A 98 1.17 1.63 6.73
C TYR A 98 2.46 2.13 6.08
N ALA A 99 2.50 3.40 5.70
CA ALA A 99 3.72 4.04 5.19
C ALA A 99 4.84 4.04 6.25
N ALA A 100 4.54 4.43 7.49
CA ALA A 100 5.53 4.39 8.57
C ALA A 100 6.06 2.96 8.82
N ALA A 101 5.17 1.96 8.80
CA ALA A 101 5.55 0.56 8.95
C ALA A 101 6.41 0.05 7.77
N ALA A 102 6.03 0.39 6.53
CA ALA A 102 6.79 0.04 5.32
C ALA A 102 8.20 0.65 5.36
N PHE A 103 8.30 1.92 5.76
CA PHE A 103 9.57 2.61 5.92
C PHE A 103 10.44 1.94 6.98
N ALA A 104 9.89 1.64 8.16
CA ALA A 104 10.61 0.96 9.23
C ALA A 104 11.20 -0.39 8.76
N CYS A 105 10.42 -1.19 8.03
CA CYS A 105 10.89 -2.45 7.45
C CYS A 105 11.95 -2.24 6.36
N ALA A 106 11.80 -1.25 5.48
CA ALA A 106 12.73 -0.99 4.38
C ALA A 106 14.08 -0.40 4.84
N SER A 107 14.07 0.40 5.91
CA SER A 107 15.23 1.05 6.51
C SER A 107 16.00 0.15 7.48
N SER A 108 15.43 -0.99 7.89
CA SER A 108 16.17 -1.96 8.70
C SER A 108 17.42 -2.44 7.97
N LYS A 109 18.52 -2.55 8.71
CA LYS A 109 19.70 -3.32 8.26
C LYS A 109 19.29 -4.79 8.26
N ALA A 110 19.59 -5.49 7.15
CA ALA A 110 19.38 -6.92 7.03
C ALA A 110 20.33 -7.68 7.96
#